data_AF-A0A817A3A9-F1
#
_entry.id   AF-A0A817A3A9-F1
#
_cell.length_a   1.000
_cell.length_b   1.000
_cell.length_c   1.000
_cell.angle_alpha   90.00
_cell.angle_beta   90.00
_cell.angle_gamma   90.00
#
_symmetry.space_group_name_H-M   'P 1'
#
loop_
_entity.id
_entity.type
_entity.pdbx_description
1 polymer ?
#
loop_
_entity_poly.entity_id
_entity_poly.type
_entity_poly.pdbx_seq_one_letter_code
_entity_poly.pdbx_strand_id
1 'polypeptide(L)'
;MDGDHRIMYSLFRENTRFINGTHVKDLACLNRDLKKIIFLDWDENSYQLQPRNALHRFKKWDGNDDDRQLIHLATFLRMIAASGVEDVRDVLDHYNQETDPIEAFLIRQQKLLEIEEQKRQRAATQNSPVKQSAGLFSSLLGSKRF
;
A
#
# COMPACT_ATOMS: atom_id res chain seq x y z
N MET A 1 -7.67 -25.31 -13.39
CA MET A 1 -6.29 -25.50 -12.90
C MET A 1 -5.49 -24.24 -13.22
N ASP A 2 -4.45 -23.93 -12.42
CA ASP A 2 -3.55 -22.79 -12.66
C ASP A 2 -2.64 -23.07 -13.87
N GLY A 3 -2.96 -22.48 -15.01
CA GLY A 3 -2.23 -22.68 -16.27
C GLY A 3 -0.86 -21.99 -16.32
N ASP A 4 -0.64 -20.98 -15.47
CA ASP A 4 0.59 -20.19 -15.46
C ASP A 4 1.60 -20.70 -14.41
N HIS A 5 1.26 -21.75 -13.65
CA HIS A 5 2.09 -22.35 -12.60
C HIS A 5 2.61 -21.34 -11.56
N ARG A 6 1.76 -20.39 -11.16
CA ARG A 6 2.06 -19.40 -10.11
C ARG A 6 1.87 -19.97 -8.70
N ILE A 7 1.08 -21.03 -8.56
CA ILE A 7 0.83 -21.75 -7.30
C ILE A 7 1.90 -22.83 -7.13
N MET A 8 2.78 -22.65 -6.15
CA MET A 8 3.86 -23.61 -5.86
C MET A 8 3.36 -24.86 -5.12
N TYR A 9 2.39 -24.70 -4.22
CA TYR A 9 1.84 -25.77 -3.40
C TYR A 9 0.34 -25.56 -3.19
N SER A 10 -0.43 -26.63 -3.35
CA SER A 10 -1.86 -26.65 -3.03
C SER A 10 -2.08 -27.50 -1.78
N LEU A 11 -2.63 -26.88 -0.74
CA LEU A 11 -3.01 -27.55 0.50
C LEU A 11 -4.53 -27.55 0.62
N PHE A 12 -5.07 -28.61 1.22
CA PHE A 12 -6.50 -28.86 1.29
C PHE A 12 -6.97 -29.02 2.73
N ARG A 13 -8.25 -29.38 2.91
CA ARG A 13 -8.91 -29.45 4.22
C ARG A 13 -8.21 -30.43 5.15
N GLU A 14 -7.62 -31.49 4.61
CA GLU A 14 -6.86 -32.52 5.31
C GLU A 14 -5.59 -31.97 5.96
N ASN A 15 -5.08 -30.82 5.49
CA ASN A 15 -3.90 -30.15 6.04
C ASN A 15 -4.24 -29.10 7.11
N THR A 16 -5.49 -29.00 7.52
CA THR A 16 -5.95 -28.05 8.54
C THR A 16 -6.12 -28.71 9.89
N ARG A 17 -6.02 -27.94 10.97
CA ARG A 17 -6.38 -28.38 12.32
C ARG A 17 -7.86 -28.16 12.56
N PHE A 18 -8.54 -29.14 13.12
CA PHE A 18 -9.93 -28.98 13.53
C PHE A 18 -9.98 -28.53 15.00
N ILE A 19 -10.38 -27.28 15.24
CA ILE A 19 -10.40 -26.66 16.57
C ILE A 19 -11.78 -26.07 16.79
N ASN A 20 -12.47 -26.50 17.85
CA ASN A 20 -13.79 -25.99 18.26
C ASN A 20 -14.83 -25.96 17.13
N GLY A 21 -14.83 -26.96 16.25
CA GLY A 21 -15.78 -27.04 15.14
C GLY A 21 -15.34 -26.34 13.85
N THR A 22 -14.20 -25.66 13.86
CA THR A 22 -13.70 -24.89 12.71
C THR A 22 -12.38 -25.45 12.19
N HIS A 23 -12.20 -25.38 10.86
CA HIS A 23 -10.93 -25.72 10.22
C HIS A 23 -9.99 -24.52 10.23
N VAL A 24 -8.81 -24.73 10.81
CA VAL A 24 -7.80 -23.69 11.04
C VAL A 24 -6.54 -24.06 10.27
N LYS A 25 -6.01 -23.12 9.51
CA LYS A 25 -4.80 -23.31 8.71
C LYS A 25 -3.61 -22.87 9.57
N ASP A 26 -2.87 -23.84 10.10
CA ASP A 26 -1.74 -23.58 10.98
C ASP A 26 -0.46 -23.31 10.17
N LEU A 27 0.00 -22.06 10.16
CA LEU A 27 1.22 -21.67 9.44
C LEU A 27 2.49 -22.29 10.03
N ALA A 28 2.50 -22.66 11.32
CA ALA A 28 3.66 -23.28 11.95
C ALA A 28 4.02 -24.64 11.30
N CYS A 29 3.06 -25.28 10.63
CA CYS A 29 3.27 -26.54 9.91
C CYS A 29 3.91 -26.37 8.52
N LEU A 30 4.08 -25.13 8.02
CA LEU A 30 4.58 -24.89 6.65
C LEU A 30 6.11 -24.96 6.52
N ASN A 31 6.84 -25.09 7.64
CA ASN A 31 8.32 -25.05 7.65
C ASN A 31 8.87 -23.85 6.85
N ARG A 32 8.33 -22.68 7.15
CA ARG A 32 8.70 -21.38 6.57
C ARG A 32 8.84 -20.38 7.71
N ASP A 33 9.75 -19.44 7.57
CA ASP A 33 9.89 -18.36 8.55
C ASP A 33 8.63 -17.48 8.55
N LEU A 34 7.93 -17.43 9.68
CA LEU A 34 6.72 -16.61 9.86
C LEU A 34 7.00 -15.12 9.58
N LYS A 35 8.23 -14.64 9.71
CA LYS A 35 8.60 -13.26 9.33
C LYS A 35 8.42 -12.96 7.85
N LYS A 36 8.28 -13.98 7.01
CA LYS A 36 8.20 -13.87 5.54
C LYS A 36 6.87 -14.41 4.98
N ILE A 37 5.88 -14.68 5.83
CA ILE A 37 4.58 -15.23 5.42
C ILE A 37 3.49 -14.19 5.64
N ILE A 38 2.69 -13.96 4.60
CA ILE A 38 1.43 -13.21 4.68
C ILE A 38 0.30 -14.21 4.45
N PHE A 39 -0.69 -14.20 5.34
CA PHE A 39 -1.91 -15.00 5.27
C PHE A 39 -3.04 -14.11 4.76
N LEU A 40 -3.72 -14.55 3.70
CA LEU A 40 -4.91 -13.89 3.18
C LEU A 40 -6.11 -14.82 3.26
N ASP A 41 -7.12 -14.42 4.02
CA ASP A 41 -8.43 -15.07 4.08
C ASP A 41 -9.48 -14.06 4.54
N TRP A 42 -10.72 -14.25 4.09
CA TRP A 42 -11.84 -13.45 4.55
C TRP A 42 -12.41 -14.00 5.87
N ASP A 43 -12.20 -15.29 6.18
CA ASP A 43 -12.64 -15.89 7.45
C ASP A 43 -11.55 -15.80 8.51
N GLU A 44 -11.78 -14.98 9.54
CA GLU A 44 -10.83 -14.76 10.64
C GLU A 44 -10.55 -16.03 11.45
N ASN A 45 -11.50 -16.96 11.49
CA ASN A 45 -11.30 -18.23 12.20
C ASN A 45 -10.26 -19.12 11.52
N SER A 46 -10.02 -18.94 10.22
CA SER A 46 -9.07 -19.74 9.46
C SER A 46 -7.62 -19.50 9.87
N TYR A 47 -7.31 -18.30 10.38
CA TYR A 47 -5.95 -17.88 10.75
C TYR A 47 -5.79 -17.58 12.24
N GLN A 48 -6.72 -18.02 13.09
CA GLN A 48 -6.72 -17.72 14.52
C GLN A 48 -5.44 -18.13 15.29
N LEU A 49 -4.62 -19.04 14.74
CA LEU A 49 -3.35 -19.45 15.35
C LEU A 49 -2.19 -18.48 15.05
N GLN A 50 -2.26 -17.71 13.96
CA GLN A 50 -1.24 -16.74 13.58
C GLN A 50 -1.86 -15.43 13.08
N PRO A 51 -2.63 -14.71 13.92
CA PRO A 51 -3.35 -13.51 13.49
C PRO A 51 -2.43 -12.37 13.05
N ARG A 52 -1.21 -12.26 13.60
CA ARG A 52 -0.20 -11.26 13.16
C ARG A 52 0.30 -11.47 11.73
N ASN A 53 0.16 -12.69 11.19
CA ASN A 53 0.52 -12.98 9.81
C ASN A 53 -0.61 -12.67 8.83
N ALA A 54 -1.82 -12.39 9.32
CA ALA A 54 -2.98 -12.17 8.48
C ALA A 54 -3.22 -10.69 8.20
N LEU A 55 -3.68 -10.38 6.98
CA LEU A 55 -4.29 -9.10 6.68
C LEU A 55 -5.75 -9.14 7.15
N HIS A 56 -6.11 -8.34 8.14
CA HIS A 56 -7.44 -8.38 8.76
C HIS A 56 -8.48 -7.66 7.91
N ARG A 57 -9.76 -7.96 8.15
CA ARG A 57 -10.91 -7.31 7.48
C ARG A 57 -10.86 -7.39 5.95
N PHE A 58 -10.27 -8.46 5.42
CA PHE A 58 -10.33 -8.75 4.00
C PHE A 58 -11.76 -9.10 3.61
N LYS A 59 -12.35 -8.37 2.66
CA LYS A 59 -13.80 -8.50 2.38
C LYS A 59 -14.05 -9.79 1.61
N LYS A 60 -15.10 -10.50 1.99
CA LYS A 60 -15.59 -11.62 1.20
C LYS A 60 -16.11 -11.07 -0.13
N TRP A 61 -15.66 -11.65 -1.24
CA TRP A 61 -16.19 -11.33 -2.56
C TRP A 61 -17.64 -11.79 -2.67
N ASP A 62 -18.49 -10.90 -3.17
CA ASP A 62 -19.94 -11.06 -3.27
C ASP A 62 -20.43 -11.32 -4.70
N GLY A 63 -19.51 -11.38 -5.68
CA GLY A 63 -19.84 -11.53 -7.10
C GLY A 63 -19.74 -10.23 -7.91
N ASN A 64 -19.38 -9.10 -7.29
CA ASN A 64 -19.24 -7.84 -8.01
C ASN A 64 -18.01 -7.84 -8.94
N ASP A 65 -18.23 -7.66 -10.24
CA ASP A 65 -17.18 -7.56 -11.28
C ASP A 65 -16.47 -6.20 -11.29
N ASP A 66 -17.06 -5.18 -10.66
CA ASP A 66 -16.42 -3.88 -10.46
C ASP A 66 -15.49 -3.88 -9.25
N ASP A 67 -15.41 -4.97 -8.49
CA ASP A 67 -14.44 -5.10 -7.40
C ASP A 67 -13.01 -4.98 -7.94
N ARG A 68 -12.18 -4.24 -7.20
CA ARG A 68 -10.75 -4.03 -7.50
C ARG A 68 -9.86 -4.46 -6.33
N GLN A 69 -10.40 -5.13 -5.33
CA GLN A 69 -9.68 -5.44 -4.09
C GLN A 69 -8.42 -6.26 -4.35
N LEU A 70 -8.48 -7.26 -5.24
CA LEU A 70 -7.30 -8.07 -5.59
C LEU A 70 -6.24 -7.28 -6.36
N ILE A 71 -6.63 -6.28 -7.17
CA ILE A 71 -5.68 -5.40 -7.88
C ILE A 71 -4.92 -4.52 -6.88
N HIS A 72 -5.66 -3.96 -5.91
CA HIS A 72 -5.08 -3.15 -4.84
C HIS A 72 -4.18 -3.99 -3.94
N LEU A 73 -4.62 -5.19 -3.56
CA LEU A 73 -3.82 -6.16 -2.80
C LEU A 73 -2.54 -6.54 -3.54
N ALA A 74 -2.59 -6.81 -4.84
CA ALA A 74 -1.39 -7.10 -5.63
C ALA A 74 -0.39 -5.94 -5.61
N THR A 75 -0.87 -4.70 -5.59
CA THR A 75 -0.01 -3.50 -5.47
C THR A 75 0.61 -3.40 -4.08
N PHE A 76 -0.17 -3.68 -3.03
CA PHE A 76 0.31 -3.76 -1.66
C PHE A 76 1.42 -4.80 -1.48
N LEU A 77 1.17 -6.04 -1.92
CA LEU A 77 2.15 -7.13 -1.83
C LEU A 77 3.43 -6.86 -2.61
N ARG A 78 3.32 -6.27 -3.82
CA ARG A 78 4.49 -5.86 -4.61
C ARG A 78 5.34 -4.81 -3.87
N MET A 79 4.70 -3.86 -3.19
CA MET A 79 5.42 -2.84 -2.42
C MET A 79 6.16 -3.46 -1.23
N ILE A 80 5.53 -4.37 -0.48
CA ILE A 80 6.20 -5.10 0.62
C ILE A 80 7.40 -5.89 0.10
N ALA A 81 7.25 -6.58 -1.04
CA ALA A 81 8.34 -7.33 -1.63
C ALA A 81 9.51 -6.43 -2.07
N ALA A 82 9.22 -5.22 -2.56
CA ALA A 82 10.24 -4.26 -3.02
C ALA A 82 10.92 -3.47 -1.88
N SER A 83 10.27 -3.30 -0.73
CA SER A 83 10.76 -2.45 0.35
C SER A 83 11.83 -3.09 1.24
N GLY A 84 12.14 -4.38 1.05
CA GLY A 84 13.20 -5.07 1.81
C GLY A 84 12.86 -5.28 3.28
N VAL A 85 11.57 -5.34 3.63
CA VAL A 85 11.09 -5.52 5.01
C VAL A 85 11.64 -6.81 5.63
N GLU A 86 12.22 -6.70 6.83
CA GLU A 86 12.77 -7.84 7.56
C GLU A 86 11.65 -8.76 8.09
N ASP A 87 10.63 -8.18 8.73
CA ASP A 87 9.47 -8.90 9.26
C ASP A 87 8.18 -8.29 8.71
N VAL A 88 7.47 -9.04 7.86
CA VAL A 88 6.23 -8.56 7.22
C VAL A 88 5.13 -8.28 8.24
N ARG A 89 5.19 -8.90 9.43
CA ARG A 89 4.17 -8.75 10.47
C ARG A 89 4.13 -7.33 11.03
N ASP A 90 5.25 -6.61 11.04
CA ASP A 90 5.27 -5.22 11.50
C ASP A 90 4.50 -4.29 10.54
N VAL A 91 4.59 -4.57 9.24
CA VAL A 91 3.79 -3.87 8.22
C VAL A 91 2.31 -4.23 8.37
N LEU A 92 2.00 -5.51 8.55
CA LEU A 92 0.61 -5.94 8.74
C LEU A 92 0.02 -5.34 10.01
N ASP A 93 0.72 -5.38 11.13
CA ASP A 93 0.27 -4.79 12.40
C ASP A 93 -0.01 -3.29 12.25
N HIS A 94 0.84 -2.56 11.51
CA HIS A 94 0.60 -1.14 11.20
C HIS A 94 -0.71 -0.94 10.45
N TYR A 95 -0.94 -1.67 9.36
CA TYR A 95 -2.13 -1.46 8.52
C TYR A 95 -3.39 -2.09 9.09
N ASN A 96 -3.27 -3.14 9.91
CA ASN A 96 -4.38 -3.77 10.62
C ASN A 96 -4.95 -2.90 11.76
N GLN A 97 -4.40 -1.71 12.00
CA GLN A 97 -5.04 -0.70 12.86
C GLN A 97 -6.11 0.10 12.11
N GLU A 98 -6.06 0.11 10.78
CA GLU A 98 -6.94 0.91 9.93
C GLU A 98 -8.25 0.16 9.65
N THR A 99 -9.36 0.88 9.47
CA THR A 99 -10.67 0.25 9.16
C THR A 99 -10.59 -0.63 7.92
N ASP A 100 -9.92 -0.16 6.86
CA ASP A 100 -9.61 -0.90 5.64
C ASP A 100 -8.10 -0.80 5.36
N PRO A 101 -7.33 -1.87 5.66
CA PRO A 101 -5.86 -1.87 5.52
C PRO A 101 -5.38 -1.54 4.10
N ILE A 102 -6.07 -2.04 3.09
CA ILE A 102 -5.68 -1.87 1.68
C ILE A 102 -5.99 -0.45 1.22
N GLU A 103 -7.15 0.09 1.58
CA GLU A 103 -7.50 1.47 1.24
C GLU A 103 -6.55 2.47 1.91
N ALA A 104 -6.23 2.26 3.20
CA ALA A 104 -5.29 3.10 3.92
C ALA A 104 -3.89 3.11 3.27
N PHE A 105 -3.45 1.97 2.73
CA PHE A 105 -2.23 1.88 1.95
C PHE A 105 -2.30 2.73 0.67
N LEU A 106 -3.38 2.66 -0.09
CA LEU A 106 -3.55 3.42 -1.33
C LEU A 106 -3.55 4.93 -1.09
N ILE A 107 -4.32 5.38 -0.08
CA ILE A 107 -4.37 6.80 0.32
C ILE A 107 -2.96 7.28 0.69
N ARG A 108 -2.20 6.47 1.44
CA ARG A 108 -0.83 6.81 1.84
C ARG A 108 0.11 6.91 0.63
N GLN A 109 0.03 5.96 -0.29
CA GLN A 109 0.81 5.97 -1.54
C GLN A 109 0.54 7.23 -2.35
N GLN A 110 -0.74 7.58 -2.55
CA GLN A 110 -1.12 8.78 -3.28
C GLN A 110 -0.58 10.05 -2.61
N LYS A 111 -0.72 10.15 -1.28
CA LYS A 111 -0.20 11.28 -0.50
C LYS A 111 1.32 11.42 -0.62
N LEU A 112 2.07 10.32 -0.66
CA LEU A 112 3.52 10.36 -0.84
C LEU A 112 3.91 10.92 -2.20
N LEU A 113 3.22 10.51 -3.28
CA LEU A 113 3.44 11.03 -4.63
C LEU A 113 3.17 12.53 -4.72
N GLU A 114 2.06 13.00 -4.13
CA GLU A 114 1.72 14.44 -4.08
C GLU A 114 2.79 15.24 -3.33
N ILE A 115 3.28 14.73 -2.20
CA ILE A 115 4.35 15.39 -1.43
C ILE A 115 5.64 15.48 -2.24
N GLU A 116 6.00 14.42 -2.97
CA GLU A 116 7.18 14.43 -3.83
C GLU A 116 7.05 15.45 -4.97
N GLU A 117 5.88 15.51 -5.62
CA GLU A 117 5.64 16.45 -6.70
C GLU A 117 5.72 17.91 -6.21
N GLN A 118 5.08 18.21 -5.08
CA GLN A 118 5.16 19.54 -4.47
C GLN A 118 6.60 19.92 -4.11
N LYS A 119 7.40 18.97 -3.60
CA LYS A 119 8.83 19.19 -3.32
C LYS A 119 9.61 19.50 -4.61
N ARG A 120 9.36 18.77 -5.71
CA ARG A 120 10.00 19.02 -7.02
C ARG A 120 9.61 20.39 -7.58
N GLN A 121 8.33 20.76 -7.51
CA GLN A 121 7.84 22.06 -7.96
C GLN A 121 8.48 23.20 -7.16
N ARG A 122 8.50 23.12 -5.82
CA ARG A 122 9.14 24.14 -4.95
C ARG A 122 10.62 24.30 -5.23
N ALA A 123 11.35 23.19 -5.45
CA ALA A 123 12.76 23.24 -5.81
C ALA A 123 12.99 23.91 -7.18
N ALA A 124 12.08 23.72 -8.15
CA ALA A 124 12.15 24.37 -9.46
C ALA A 124 11.86 25.88 -9.37
N THR A 125 10.89 26.32 -8.56
CA THR A 125 10.58 27.74 -8.40
C THR A 125 11.69 28.52 -7.69
N GLN A 126 12.40 27.89 -6.74
CA GLN A 126 13.53 28.52 -6.03
C GLN A 126 14.80 28.62 -6.89
N ASN A 127 14.98 27.77 -7.90
CA ASN A 127 16.12 27.80 -8.82
C ASN A 127 15.92 28.68 -10.07
N SER A 128 14.83 29.45 -10.16
CA SER A 128 14.66 30.42 -11.25
C SER A 128 15.53 31.66 -11.00
N PRO A 129 16.44 32.04 -11.92
CA PRO A 129 17.29 33.21 -11.72
C PRO A 129 16.41 34.45 -11.66
N VAL A 130 16.55 35.24 -10.59
CA VAL A 130 15.93 36.55 -10.45
C VAL A 130 16.34 37.38 -11.66
N LYS A 131 15.44 37.57 -12.63
CA LYS A 131 15.61 38.60 -13.65
C LYS A 131 15.53 39.93 -12.91
N GLN A 132 16.68 40.57 -12.69
CA GLN A 132 16.76 41.91 -12.14
C GLN A 132 15.89 42.83 -13.00
N SER A 133 14.76 43.25 -12.46
CA SER A 133 13.94 44.31 -13.03
C SER A 133 14.73 45.62 -12.88
N ALA A 134 15.46 46.00 -13.93
CA ALA A 134 16.00 47.34 -14.06
C ALA A 134 14.80 48.32 -14.02
N GLY A 135 14.80 49.17 -13.01
CA GLY A 135 13.72 50.12 -12.75
C GLY A 135 13.50 51.06 -13.94
N LEU A 136 12.24 51.25 -14.30
CA LEU A 136 11.78 52.41 -15.06
C LEU A 136 10.89 53.24 -14.13
N PHE A 137 11.54 53.99 -13.24
CA PHE A 137 10.96 55.21 -12.70
C PHE A 137 11.11 56.29 -13.77
N SER A 138 10.01 56.71 -14.39
CA SER A 138 9.93 57.97 -15.12
C SER A 138 8.63 58.65 -14.73
N SER A 139 8.76 59.59 -13.80
CA SER A 139 7.73 60.55 -13.40
C SER A 139 7.33 61.46 -14.57
N LEU A 140 6.05 61.81 -14.59
CA LEU A 140 5.41 62.87 -15.36
C LEU A 140 6.00 64.28 -15.10
N LEU A 141 5.54 65.25 -15.92
CA LEU A 141 5.78 66.71 -15.97
C LEU A 141 7.01 67.13 -16.82
N GLY A 142 6.96 68.07 -17.77
CA GLY A 142 5.97 69.03 -18.22
C GLY A 142 6.68 70.24 -18.87
N SER A 143 6.00 70.90 -19.83
CA SER A 143 6.19 72.31 -20.25
C SER A 143 7.30 72.72 -21.26
N LYS A 144 6.83 73.03 -22.49
CA LYS A 144 6.99 74.28 -23.29
C LYS A 144 8.36 74.92 -23.62
N ARG A 145 8.42 75.33 -24.91
CA ARG A 145 9.09 76.52 -25.54
C ARG A 145 10.62 76.41 -25.72
N PHE A 146 11.25 76.81 -26.82
CA PHE A 146 10.92 77.68 -27.96
C PHE A 146 11.34 77.02 -29.28
#